data_AF-A0A2V6F3F3-F1
#
_entry.id   AF-A0A2V6F3F3-F1
#
_cell.length_a   1.000
_cell.length_b   1.000
_cell.length_c   1.000
_cell.angle_alpha   90.00
_cell.angle_beta   90.00
_cell.angle_gamma   90.00
#
_symmetry.space_group_name_H-M   'P 1'
#
loop_
_entity.id
_entity.type
_entity.pdbx_description
1 polymer ?
#
loop_
_entity_poly.entity_id
_entity_poly.type
_entity_poly.pdbx_seq_one_letter_code
_entity_poly.pdbx_strand_id
1 'polypeptide(L)'
;MKNPLLRTRAAALVLGTAVVLLQGCSKSGDGSRQAAPRNPNEAASQLGQAFVRAAPEIKHNADLASEAMRKGDYEKAVVALQVIRSSTNITLEQGLAIHNSVVAMEGKLIRAMDAGDENAKRAYQLLKELKRN
;
A
#
# COMPACT_ATOMS: atom_id res chain seq x y z
N MET A 1 -67.61 -8.34 39.95
CA MET A 1 -66.19 -8.75 39.79
C MET A 1 -65.31 -7.54 40.07
N LYS A 2 -64.24 -7.73 40.85
CA LYS A 2 -63.49 -6.70 41.60
C LYS A 2 -62.45 -5.97 40.74
N ASN A 3 -62.62 -4.65 40.70
CA ASN A 3 -61.74 -3.47 40.61
C ASN A 3 -60.41 -3.41 39.81
N PRO A 4 -60.07 -2.19 39.32
CA PRO A 4 -58.89 -1.83 38.53
C PRO A 4 -57.78 -1.18 39.38
N LEU A 5 -56.77 -0.62 38.69
CA LEU A 5 -55.70 0.27 39.18
C LEU A 5 -54.47 -0.45 39.75
N LEU A 6 -53.26 -0.18 39.23
CA LEU A 6 -52.43 0.94 39.70
C LEU A 6 -51.02 0.91 39.04
N ARG A 7 -50.70 1.98 38.31
CA ARG A 7 -49.40 2.66 38.24
C ARG A 7 -48.12 1.81 38.08
N THR A 8 -47.65 1.65 36.85
CA THR A 8 -46.22 1.43 36.57
C THR A 8 -45.58 2.75 36.18
N ARG A 9 -44.71 3.24 37.06
CA ARG A 9 -43.88 4.44 36.84
C ARG A 9 -42.85 4.17 35.76
N ALA A 10 -42.63 5.19 34.94
CA ALA A 10 -41.59 5.29 33.94
C ALA A 10 -40.19 5.04 34.52
N ALA A 11 -39.36 4.32 33.78
CA ALA A 11 -37.92 4.54 33.74
C ALA A 11 -37.43 4.10 32.36
N ALA A 12 -37.30 5.09 31.48
CA ALA A 12 -36.60 4.95 30.21
C ALA A 12 -35.13 4.64 30.47
N LEU A 13 -34.60 3.58 29.87
CA LEU A 13 -33.17 3.47 29.62
C LEU A 13 -32.99 2.95 28.20
N VAL A 14 -32.78 3.90 27.30
CA VAL A 14 -32.44 3.71 25.90
C VAL A 14 -31.12 2.93 25.85
N LEU A 15 -31.16 1.68 25.38
CA LEU A 15 -29.95 0.93 25.04
C LEU A 15 -29.28 1.64 23.86
N GLY A 16 -28.21 2.36 24.15
CA GLY A 16 -27.38 3.04 23.16
C GLY A 16 -26.70 2.04 22.24
N THR A 17 -27.09 2.08 20.97
CA THR A 17 -26.43 1.42 19.85
C THR A 17 -25.02 1.99 19.69
N ALA A 18 -24.00 1.22 20.08
CA ALA A 18 -22.61 1.56 19.80
C ALA A 18 -22.35 1.37 18.29
N VAL A 19 -22.57 2.42 17.50
CA VAL A 19 -22.12 2.48 16.11
C VAL A 19 -20.61 2.63 16.13
N VAL A 20 -19.89 1.52 15.92
CA VAL A 20 -18.46 1.53 15.62
C VAL A 20 -18.29 2.15 14.23
N LEU A 21 -18.11 3.46 14.20
CA LEU A 21 -17.69 4.18 13.01
C LEU A 21 -16.22 3.83 12.75
N LEU A 22 -15.97 2.81 11.95
CA LEU A 22 -14.69 2.62 11.27
C LEU A 22 -14.52 3.74 10.23
N GLN A 23 -14.22 4.95 10.72
CA GLN A 23 -13.74 6.06 9.88
C GLN A 23 -12.29 5.74 9.50
N GLY A 24 -12.13 4.92 8.47
CA GLY A 24 -10.92 4.89 7.66
C GLY A 24 -10.81 6.18 6.85
N CYS A 25 -10.53 7.30 7.53
CA CYS A 25 -10.23 8.56 6.88
C CYS A 25 -8.84 8.48 6.23
N SER A 26 -8.81 8.26 4.92
CA SER A 26 -7.70 8.61 4.04
C SER A 26 -7.57 10.13 3.96
N LYS A 27 -6.97 10.75 5.00
CA LYS A 27 -6.62 12.17 4.96
C LYS A 27 -5.39 12.37 4.06
N SER A 28 -5.66 12.76 2.83
CA SER A 28 -4.70 13.46 1.98
C SER A 28 -4.55 14.89 2.50
N GLY A 29 -3.31 15.35 2.64
CA GLY A 29 -3.01 16.76 2.88
C GLY A 29 -2.37 17.05 4.23
N ASP A 30 -1.05 16.93 4.26
CA ASP A 30 -0.19 18.04 4.67
C ASP A 30 1.17 17.82 3.99
N GLY A 31 2.01 18.86 3.86
CA GLY A 31 3.39 18.79 3.32
C GLY A 31 4.36 17.96 4.18
N SER A 32 3.86 16.92 4.83
CA SER A 32 4.58 15.95 5.63
C SER A 32 5.32 15.02 4.67
N ARG A 33 6.64 14.98 4.80
CA ARG A 33 7.49 13.98 4.15
C ARG A 33 6.81 12.60 4.29
N GLN A 34 6.40 12.00 3.18
CA GLN A 34 5.78 10.67 3.16
C GLN A 34 6.71 9.74 3.95
N ALA A 35 6.22 9.15 5.04
CA ALA A 35 7.03 8.26 5.85
C ALA A 35 7.52 7.10 5.00
N ALA A 36 8.78 6.68 5.17
CA ALA A 36 9.32 5.52 4.46
C ALA A 36 8.43 4.29 4.72
N PRO A 37 8.06 3.52 3.68
CA PRO A 37 7.17 2.39 3.84
C PRO A 37 7.87 1.28 4.61
N ARG A 38 7.11 0.56 5.44
CA ARG A 38 7.64 -0.50 6.30
C ARG A 38 7.70 -1.85 5.60
N ASN A 39 6.97 -2.00 4.50
CA ASN A 39 6.81 -3.25 3.76
C ASN A 39 6.41 -2.99 2.29
N PRO A 40 6.48 -4.00 1.40
CA PRO A 40 6.11 -3.85 0.00
C PRO A 40 4.67 -3.39 -0.25
N ASN A 41 3.70 -3.71 0.63
CA ASN A 41 2.30 -3.31 0.43
C ASN A 41 2.10 -1.80 0.66
N GLU A 42 2.78 -1.24 1.67
CA GLU A 42 2.81 0.21 1.90
C GLU A 42 3.54 0.90 0.75
N ALA A 43 4.67 0.34 0.30
CA ALA A 43 5.41 0.88 -0.84
C ALA A 43 4.56 0.88 -2.13
N ALA A 44 3.77 -0.17 -2.37
CA ALA A 44 2.81 -0.24 -3.46
C ALA A 44 1.75 0.87 -3.41
N SER A 45 1.22 1.18 -2.24
CA SER A 45 0.29 2.31 -2.09
C SER A 45 0.96 3.64 -2.40
N GLN A 46 2.20 3.84 -1.92
CA GLN A 46 2.96 5.07 -2.20
C GLN A 46 3.31 5.20 -3.69
N LEU A 47 3.71 4.10 -4.33
CA LEU A 47 4.03 4.06 -5.75
C LEU A 47 2.82 4.42 -6.61
N GLY A 48 1.67 3.76 -6.39
CA GLY A 48 0.45 4.08 -7.13
C GLY A 48 0.01 5.54 -6.96
N GLN A 49 0.14 6.09 -5.74
CA GLN A 49 -0.22 7.48 -5.47
C GLN A 49 0.70 8.47 -6.19
N ALA A 50 2.02 8.25 -6.17
CA ALA A 50 3.00 9.14 -6.82
C ALA A 50 2.83 9.20 -8.35
N PHE A 51 2.25 8.16 -8.95
CA PHE A 51 2.05 8.05 -10.40
C PHE A 51 0.60 8.27 -10.84
N VAL A 52 -0.32 8.64 -9.93
CA VAL A 52 -1.75 8.78 -10.25
C VAL A 52 -2.04 9.81 -11.36
N ARG A 53 -1.17 10.81 -11.50
CA ARG A 53 -1.25 11.86 -12.54
C ARG A 53 -0.18 11.73 -13.64
N ALA A 54 0.55 10.62 -13.69
CA ALA A 54 1.56 10.40 -14.71
C ALA A 54 0.93 10.14 -16.09
N ALA A 55 1.75 10.21 -17.15
CA ALA A 55 1.33 9.82 -18.49
C ALA A 55 0.76 8.38 -18.49
N PRO A 56 -0.25 8.05 -19.33
CA PRO A 56 -0.97 6.78 -19.24
C PRO A 56 -0.10 5.54 -19.22
N GLU A 57 0.94 5.48 -20.06
CA GLU A 57 1.87 4.34 -20.14
C GLU A 57 2.70 4.19 -18.86
N ILE A 58 3.17 5.30 -18.29
CA ILE A 58 3.97 5.30 -17.06
C ILE A 58 3.09 4.95 -15.86
N LYS A 59 1.88 5.52 -15.80
CA LYS A 59 0.88 5.17 -14.80
C LYS A 59 0.53 3.69 -14.86
N HIS A 60 0.32 3.14 -16.06
CA HIS A 60 0.02 1.72 -16.22
C HIS A 60 1.13 0.83 -15.65
N ASN A 61 2.40 1.12 -15.94
CA ASN A 61 3.51 0.37 -15.37
C ASN A 61 3.62 0.55 -13.84
N ALA A 62 3.32 1.74 -13.31
CA ALA A 62 3.27 1.96 -11.86
C ALA A 62 2.15 1.15 -11.19
N ASP A 63 0.98 1.06 -11.84
CA ASP A 63 -0.14 0.23 -11.38
C ASP A 63 0.23 -1.27 -11.42
N LEU A 64 0.89 -1.73 -12.50
CA LEU A 64 1.39 -3.10 -12.62
C LEU A 64 2.41 -3.43 -11.53
N ALA A 65 3.39 -2.55 -11.28
CA ALA A 65 4.38 -2.72 -10.22
C ALA A 65 3.70 -2.77 -8.84
N SER A 66 2.77 -1.84 -8.58
CA SER A 66 2.03 -1.77 -7.32
C SER A 66 1.24 -3.03 -7.06
N GLU A 67 0.50 -3.52 -8.06
CA GLU A 67 -0.30 -4.73 -7.95
C GLU A 67 0.58 -5.98 -7.77
N ALA A 68 1.68 -6.06 -8.50
CA ALA A 68 2.64 -7.16 -8.37
C ALA A 68 3.26 -7.21 -6.97
N MET A 69 3.64 -6.07 -6.41
CA MET A 69 4.13 -5.98 -5.03
C MET A 69 3.08 -6.46 -4.01
N ARG A 70 1.81 -6.10 -4.20
CA ARG A 70 0.70 -6.56 -3.32
C ARG A 70 0.52 -8.07 -3.36
N LYS A 71 0.71 -8.67 -4.53
CA LYS A 71 0.59 -10.11 -4.76
C LYS A 71 1.85 -10.89 -4.39
N GLY A 72 2.96 -10.22 -4.10
CA GLY A 72 4.25 -10.86 -3.89
C GLY A 72 4.94 -11.33 -5.17
N ASP A 73 4.46 -10.90 -6.35
CA ASP A 73 5.07 -11.17 -7.65
C ASP A 73 6.22 -10.18 -7.89
N TYR A 74 7.32 -10.36 -7.16
CA TYR A 74 8.40 -9.39 -7.14
C TYR A 74 9.23 -9.36 -8.43
N GLU A 75 9.29 -10.45 -9.20
CA GLU A 75 9.91 -10.44 -10.53
C GLU A 75 9.16 -9.46 -11.45
N LYS A 76 7.83 -9.60 -11.53
CA LYS A 76 6.99 -8.69 -12.33
C LYS A 76 7.05 -7.25 -11.83
N ALA A 77 7.08 -7.05 -10.51
CA ALA A 77 7.22 -5.72 -9.93
C ALA A 77 8.51 -5.03 -10.40
N VAL A 78 9.64 -5.74 -10.36
CA VAL A 78 10.94 -5.19 -10.77
C VAL A 78 10.96 -4.87 -12.27
N VAL A 79 10.44 -5.75 -13.12
CA VAL A 79 10.37 -5.51 -14.58
C VAL A 79 9.55 -4.26 -14.88
N ALA A 80 8.38 -4.09 -14.25
CA ALA A 80 7.57 -2.90 -14.43
C ALA A 80 8.28 -1.62 -13.94
N LEU A 81 9.03 -1.68 -12.81
CA LEU A 81 9.84 -0.56 -12.34
C LEU A 81 10.98 -0.19 -13.29
N GLN A 82 11.60 -1.16 -13.97
CA GLN A 82 12.62 -0.89 -14.99
C GLN A 82 12.06 -0.05 -16.14
N VAL A 83 10.85 -0.37 -16.60
CA VAL A 83 10.15 0.40 -17.65
C VAL A 83 9.93 1.85 -17.19
N ILE A 84 9.39 2.05 -15.98
CA ILE A 84 9.17 3.40 -15.43
C ILE A 84 10.47 4.18 -15.35
N ARG A 85 11.55 3.55 -14.87
CA ARG A 85 12.83 4.26 -14.65
C ARG A 85 13.57 4.60 -15.94
N SER A 86 13.27 3.92 -17.05
CA SER A 86 13.77 4.29 -18.37
C SER A 86 13.08 5.53 -18.97
N SER A 87 12.03 6.06 -18.32
CA SER A 87 11.33 7.26 -18.78
C SER A 87 12.06 8.55 -18.40
N THR A 88 11.93 9.58 -19.23
CA THR A 88 12.69 10.84 -19.12
C THR A 88 12.08 11.88 -18.18
N ASN A 89 10.86 11.66 -17.66
CA ASN A 89 10.08 12.66 -16.93
C ASN A 89 9.63 12.18 -15.53
N ILE A 90 10.57 11.65 -14.76
CA ILE A 90 10.32 11.23 -13.37
C ILE A 90 10.51 12.41 -12.42
N THR A 91 9.47 12.72 -11.64
CA THR A 91 9.57 13.75 -10.60
C THR A 91 10.35 13.24 -9.38
N LEU A 92 10.79 14.14 -8.50
CA LEU A 92 11.45 13.74 -7.24
C LEU A 92 10.57 12.82 -6.38
N GLU A 93 9.28 13.13 -6.27
CA GLU A 93 8.32 12.31 -5.52
C GLU A 93 8.21 10.89 -6.11
N GLN A 94 8.12 10.79 -7.43
CA GLN A 94 8.08 9.52 -8.16
C GLN A 94 9.38 8.73 -8.01
N GLY A 95 10.53 9.39 -8.09
CA GLY A 95 11.84 8.79 -7.86
C GLY A 95 11.98 8.23 -6.45
N LEU A 96 11.51 8.97 -5.44
CA LEU A 96 11.45 8.52 -4.04
C LEU A 96 10.53 7.30 -3.88
N ALA A 97 9.37 7.30 -4.53
CA ALA A 97 8.44 6.18 -4.47
C ALA A 97 9.02 4.90 -5.12
N ILE A 98 9.75 5.04 -6.24
CA ILE A 98 10.50 3.93 -6.85
C ILE A 98 11.58 3.42 -5.89
N HIS A 99 12.40 4.31 -5.34
CA HIS A 99 13.46 3.95 -4.39
C HIS A 99 12.91 3.20 -3.18
N ASN A 100 11.85 3.73 -2.56
CA ASN A 100 11.20 3.12 -1.42
C ASN A 100 10.62 1.74 -1.75
N SER A 101 10.07 1.55 -2.95
CA SER A 101 9.60 0.26 -3.45
C SER A 101 10.73 -0.76 -3.58
N VAL A 102 11.88 -0.34 -4.13
CA VAL A 102 13.08 -1.18 -4.25
C VAL A 102 13.60 -1.61 -2.88
N VAL A 103 13.75 -0.68 -1.93
CA VAL A 103 14.24 -0.99 -0.58
C VAL A 103 13.29 -1.93 0.18
N ALA A 104 11.98 -1.68 0.09
CA ALA A 104 10.98 -2.50 0.76
C ALA A 104 10.94 -3.93 0.21
N MET A 105 11.06 -4.10 -1.11
CA MET A 105 11.16 -5.41 -1.76
C MET A 105 12.47 -6.11 -1.40
N GLU A 106 13.61 -5.43 -1.44
CA GLU A 106 14.92 -6.00 -1.11
C GLU A 106 14.92 -6.67 0.28
N GLY A 107 14.42 -5.98 1.30
CA GLY A 107 14.34 -6.57 2.65
C GLY A 107 13.43 -7.80 2.73
N LYS A 108 12.37 -7.87 1.92
CA LYS A 108 11.48 -9.04 1.85
C LYS A 108 12.12 -10.20 1.09
N LEU A 109 12.80 -9.90 -0.02
CA LEU A 109 13.46 -10.88 -0.87
C LEU A 109 14.63 -11.56 -0.15
N ILE A 110 15.46 -10.80 0.57
CA ILE A 110 16.56 -11.37 1.37
C ILE A 110 16.02 -12.42 2.36
N ARG A 111 14.97 -12.08 3.12
CA ARG A 111 14.35 -13.02 4.08
C ARG A 111 13.75 -14.25 3.41
N ALA A 112 13.19 -14.10 2.21
CA ALA A 112 12.63 -15.23 1.46
C ALA A 112 13.73 -16.13 0.89
N MET A 113 14.84 -15.55 0.42
CA MET A 113 16.02 -16.30 -0.01
C MET A 113 16.65 -17.09 1.15
N ASP A 114 16.74 -16.50 2.35
CA ASP A 114 17.22 -17.20 3.55
C ASP A 114 16.32 -18.41 3.91
N ALA A 115 15.04 -18.35 3.53
CA ALA A 115 14.08 -19.44 3.67
C ALA A 115 14.09 -20.45 2.50
N GLY A 116 14.99 -20.28 1.52
CA GLY A 116 15.13 -21.19 0.37
C GLY A 116 14.24 -20.89 -0.83
N ASP A 117 13.67 -19.68 -0.94
CA ASP A 117 12.84 -19.28 -2.08
C ASP A 117 13.71 -18.91 -3.32
N GLU A 118 13.77 -19.82 -4.29
CA GLU A 118 14.48 -19.60 -5.55
C GLU A 118 13.84 -18.52 -6.44
N ASN A 119 12.53 -18.26 -6.30
CA ASN A 119 11.87 -17.17 -7.02
C ASN A 119 12.33 -15.82 -6.43
N ALA A 120 12.46 -15.74 -5.10
CA ALA A 120 12.99 -14.55 -4.44
C ALA A 120 14.43 -14.26 -4.88
N LYS A 121 15.25 -15.29 -5.08
CA LYS A 121 16.63 -15.15 -5.58
C LYS A 121 16.67 -14.54 -6.98
N ARG A 122 15.80 -14.98 -7.89
CA ARG A 122 15.73 -14.42 -9.25
C ARG A 122 15.24 -12.97 -9.24
N ALA A 123 14.16 -12.68 -8.52
CA ALA A 123 13.68 -11.31 -8.32
C ALA A 123 14.76 -10.39 -7.72
N TYR A 124 15.55 -10.90 -6.78
CA TYR A 124 16.64 -10.15 -6.16
C TYR A 124 17.77 -9.80 -7.15
N GLN A 125 18.10 -10.70 -8.09
CA GLN A 125 19.09 -10.37 -9.14
C GLN A 125 18.57 -9.27 -10.07
N LEU A 126 17.32 -9.37 -10.53
CA LEU A 126 16.71 -8.30 -11.34
C LEU A 126 16.70 -6.96 -10.58
N LEU A 127 16.43 -7.00 -9.27
CA LEU A 127 16.43 -5.81 -8.43
C LEU A 127 17.83 -5.21 -8.29
N LYS A 128 18.88 -6.03 -8.22
CA LYS A 128 20.27 -5.56 -8.25
C LYS A 128 20.65 -4.92 -9.59
N GLU A 129 20.19 -5.48 -10.69
CA GLU A 129 20.40 -4.92 -12.03
C GLU A 129 19.70 -3.57 -12.16
N LEU A 130 18.45 -3.46 -11.67
CA LEU A 130 17.76 -2.19 -11.52
C LEU A 130 18.68 -1.23 -10.74
N LYS A 131 19.07 -1.50 -9.50
CA LYS A 131 19.88 -0.56 -8.68
C LYS A 131 21.21 -0.06 -9.32
N ARG A 132 21.79 -0.80 -10.28
CA ARG A 132 23.08 -0.44 -10.93
C ARG A 132 22.93 0.57 -12.07
N ASN A 133 21.80 0.55 -12.77
CA ASN A 133 21.48 1.47 -13.85
C ASN A 133 20.70 2.68 -13.33
#